data_AF-A0ABD0REN9-F1
#
_entry.id   AF-A0ABD0REN9-F1
#
_cell.length_a   1.000
_cell.length_b   1.000
_cell.length_c   1.000
_cell.angle_alpha   90.00
_cell.angle_beta   90.00
_cell.angle_gamma   90.00
#
_symmetry.space_group_name_H-M   'P 1'
#
loop_
_entity.id
_entity.type
_entity.pdbx_description
1 polymer ?
#
loop_
_entity_poly.entity_id
_entity_poly.type
_entity_poly.pdbx_seq_one_letter_code
_entity_poly.pdbx_strand_id
1 'polypeptide(L)' 'CDIDGEGVTSWQYSWYKDGSFYTYSEREHTFGSIYESDAGKYSCYGVERGGSRRSQHSDEVTLIVS' A
#
# COMPACT_ATOMS: atom_id res chain seq x y z
N CYS A 1 5.62 2.14 -0.48
CA CYS A 1 5.23 2.38 0.93
C CYS A 1 6.41 1.99 1.80
N ASP A 2 6.67 2.69 2.89
CA ASP A 2 7.73 2.30 3.83
C ASP A 2 7.17 2.32 5.25
N ILE A 3 7.55 1.33 6.06
CA ILE A 3 7.03 1.14 7.41
C ILE A 3 8.22 1.02 8.35
N ASP A 4 8.40 2.06 9.17
CA ASP A 4 9.39 2.10 10.23
C ASP A 4 8.92 1.27 11.43
N GLY A 5 9.05 -0.06 11.31
CA GLY A 5 8.72 -1.00 12.35
C GLY A 5 9.98 -1.61 12.96
N GLU A 6 10.48 -1.05 14.07
CA GLU A 6 11.67 -1.59 14.74
C GLU A 6 11.51 -3.09 15.03
N GLY A 7 12.48 -3.89 14.62
CA GLY A 7 12.49 -5.35 14.84
C GLY A 7 11.59 -6.16 13.92
N VAL A 8 10.87 -5.56 12.97
CA VAL A 8 10.14 -6.30 11.92
C VAL A 8 10.91 -6.23 10.62
N THR A 9 11.43 -7.37 10.18
CA THR A 9 12.19 -7.48 8.93
C THR A 9 11.31 -7.88 7.74
N SER A 10 10.07 -8.31 7.99
CA SER A 10 9.18 -8.88 6.98
C SER A 10 7.75 -8.39 7.15
N TRP A 11 7.31 -7.60 6.19
CA TRP A 11 5.97 -7.02 6.10
C TRP A 11 5.26 -7.51 4.84
N GLN A 12 3.96 -7.71 4.92
CA GLN A 12 3.08 -7.77 3.76
C GLN A 12 2.32 -6.45 3.67
N TYR A 13 2.35 -5.82 2.50
CA TYR A 13 1.76 -4.50 2.28
C TYR A 13 0.45 -4.67 1.51
N SER A 14 -0.60 -4.07 2.05
CA SER A 14 -1.91 -3.93 1.42
C SER A 14 -2.03 -2.51 0.88
N TRP A 15 -2.45 -2.39 -0.36
CA TRP A 15 -2.77 -1.13 -1.01
C TRP A 15 -4.27 -0.94 -1.06
N TYR A 16 -4.68 0.30 -0.80
CA TYR A 16 -6.06 0.72 -0.86
C TYR A 16 -6.19 1.80 -1.92
N LYS A 17 -7.26 1.71 -2.69
CA LYS A 17 -7.65 2.71 -3.68
C LYS A 17 -9.02 3.26 -3.28
N ASP A 18 -9.13 4.57 -3.15
CA ASP A 18 -10.35 5.29 -2.79
C ASP A 18 -11.03 4.70 -1.54
N GLY A 19 -10.23 4.37 -0.53
CA GLY A 19 -10.67 3.77 0.74
C GLY A 19 -11.00 2.27 0.68
N SER A 20 -10.97 1.64 -0.49
CA SER A 20 -11.26 0.21 -0.67
C SER A 20 -9.98 -0.60 -0.87
N PHE A 21 -9.97 -1.86 -0.40
CA PHE A 21 -8.84 -2.76 -0.66
C PHE A 21 -8.63 -2.91 -2.17
N TYR A 22 -7.39 -2.74 -2.61
CA TYR A 22 -7.00 -2.81 -4.02
C TYR A 22 -6.15 -4.05 -4.30
N THR A 23 -4.99 -4.19 -3.64
CA THR A 23 -4.10 -5.35 -3.86
C THR A 23 -3.07 -5.52 -2.74
N TYR A 24 -2.36 -6.66 -2.75
CA TYR A 24 -1.20 -6.90 -1.89
C TYR A 24 0.12 -6.76 -2.67
N SER A 25 1.21 -6.47 -1.95
CA SER A 25 2.56 -6.43 -2.50
C SER A 25 3.61 -6.75 -1.42
N GLU A 26 4.86 -6.96 -1.84
CA GLU A 26 6.01 -7.08 -0.94
C GLU A 26 6.42 -5.75 -0.31
N ARG A 27 6.34 -4.63 -1.05
CA ARG A 27 6.65 -3.28 -0.56
C ARG A 27 6.16 -2.20 -1.52
N GLU A 28 6.38 -2.45 -2.81
CA GLU A 28 6.08 -1.53 -3.90
C GLU A 28 4.92 -2.08 -4.73
N HIS A 29 4.02 -1.20 -5.13
CA HIS A 29 3.04 -1.47 -6.15
C HIS A 29 3.43 -0.69 -7.41
N THR A 30 3.74 -1.40 -8.48
CA THR A 30 4.12 -0.81 -9.77
C THR A 30 3.00 -1.03 -10.77
N PHE A 31 2.55 0.04 -11.40
CA PHE A 31 1.64 -0.05 -12.54
C PHE A 31 2.44 -0.42 -13.79
N GLY A 32 1.96 -1.41 -14.56
CA GLY A 32 2.57 -1.76 -15.84
C GLY A 32 2.19 -0.75 -16.92
N SER A 33 0.90 -0.75 -17.27
CA SER A 33 0.26 0.30 -18.07
C SER A 33 -0.67 1.09 -17.17
N ILE A 34 -0.74 2.40 -17.38
CA ILE A 34 -1.62 3.30 -16.62
C ILE A 34 -2.74 3.77 -17.53
N TYR A 35 -3.98 3.66 -17.05
CA TYR A 35 -5.20 4.13 -17.71
C TYR A 35 -5.94 5.14 -16.81
N GLU A 36 -6.90 5.89 -17.36
CA GLU A 36 -7.70 6.83 -16.56
C GLU A 36 -8.40 6.14 -15.37
N SER A 37 -8.78 4.86 -15.53
CA SER A 37 -9.37 4.06 -14.44
C SER A 37 -8.41 3.80 -13.28
N ASP A 38 -7.11 4.00 -13.46
CA ASP A 38 -6.10 3.88 -12.40
C ASP A 38 -5.98 5.17 -11.57
N ALA A 39 -6.48 6.32 -12.05
CA ALA A 39 -6.54 7.52 -11.23
C ALA A 39 -7.37 7.29 -9.95
N GLY A 40 -6.96 7.92 -8.85
CA GLY A 40 -7.62 7.78 -7.55
C GLY A 40 -6.67 8.05 -6.38
N LYS A 41 -7.19 7.90 -5.16
CA LYS A 41 -6.40 8.07 -3.93
C LYS A 41 -5.86 6.74 -3.44
N TYR A 42 -4.57 6.68 -3.19
CA TYR A 42 -3.88 5.48 -2.76
C TYR A 42 -3.33 5.64 -1.34
N SER A 43 -3.55 4.63 -0.51
CA SER A 43 -2.87 4.49 0.79
C SER A 43 -2.38 3.06 0.96
N CYS A 44 -1.46 2.86 1.89
CA CYS A 44 -0.92 1.55 2.20
C CYS A 44 -1.06 1.21 3.68
N TYR A 45 -1.04 -0.08 3.97
CA TYR A 45 -1.13 -0.65 5.31
C TYR A 45 -0.28 -1.92 5.37
N GLY A 46 0.44 -2.15 6.46
CA GLY A 46 1.31 -3.31 6.62
C GLY A 46 0.90 -4.24 7.74
N VAL A 47 1.06 -5.55 7.47
CA VAL A 47 0.94 -6.62 8.46
C VAL A 47 2.24 -7.41 8.55
N GLU A 48 2.69 -7.71 9.76
CA GLU A 48 3.88 -8.52 10.00
C GLU A 48 3.63 -9.97 9.54
N ARG A 49 4.53 -10.54 8.74
CA ARG A 49 4.40 -11.93 8.30
C ARG A 49 4.69 -12.88 9.45
N GLY A 50 3.71 -13.72 9.79
CA GLY A 50 3.84 -14.71 10.87
C GLY A 50 3.84 -14.11 12.28
N GLY A 51 3.56 -12.81 12.40
CA GLY A 51 3.45 -12.11 13.68
C GLY A 51 2.08 -11.49 13.88
N SER A 52 1.99 -10.58 14.86
CA SER A 52 0.74 -9.91 15.23
C SER A 52 0.78 -8.40 15.03
N ARG A 53 1.95 -7.84 14.68
CA ARG A 53 2.12 -6.40 14.51
C ARG A 53 1.48 -5.93 13.22
N ARG A 54 0.93 -4.73 13.29
CA ARG A 54 0.23 -4.05 12.21
C ARG A 54 0.60 -2.58 12.23
N SER A 55 0.78 -1.97 11.07
CA SER A 55 1.01 -0.54 10.96
C SER A 55 -0.31 0.24 11.10
N GLN A 56 -0.23 1.56 11.05
CA GLN A 56 -1.37 2.41 10.69
C GLN A 56 -1.47 2.50 9.17
N HIS A 57 -2.59 3.01 8.65
CA HIS A 57 -2.66 3.43 7.25
C HIS A 57 -1.74 4.62 7.03
N SER A 58 -1.09 4.67 5.87
CA SER A 58 -0.35 5.85 5.43
C SER A 58 -1.31 7.00 5.11
N ASP A 59 -0.73 8.20 4.98
CA ASP A 59 -1.39 9.29 4.28
C ASP A 59 -1.78 8.87 2.85
N GLU A 60 -2.86 9.47 2.35
CA GLU A 60 -3.33 9.23 0.98
C GLU A 60 -2.52 10.05 -0.02
N VAL A 61 -2.14 9.43 -1.13
CA VAL A 61 -1.55 10.10 -2.30
C VAL A 61 -2.50 10.00 -3.49
N THR A 62 -2.70 11.09 -4.21
CA THR A 62 -3.60 11.11 -5.38
C THR A 62 -2.80 10.81 -6.65
N LEU A 63 -3.17 9.75 -7.34
CA LEU A 63 -2.71 9.47 -8.71
C LEU A 63 -3.64 10.16 -9.70
N ILE A 64 -3.07 11.03 -10.53
CA ILE A 64 -3.76 11.72 -11.62
C ILE A 64 -3.18 11.20 -12.94
N VAL A 65 -4.06 10.86 -13.87
CA VAL A 65 -3.71 10.39 -15.22
C VAL A 65 -4.29 11.40 -16.21
N SER A 66 -3.49 11.87 -17.17
CA SER A 66 -3.83 12.91 -18.14
C SER A 66 -3.25 12.60 -19.52
#